data_AF-A0A316PIF9-F1
#
_entry.id   AF-A0A316PIF9-F1
#
_cell.length_a   1.000
_cell.length_b   1.000
_cell.length_c   1.000
_cell.angle_alpha   90.00
_cell.angle_beta   90.00
_cell.angle_gamma   90.00
#
_symmetry.space_group_name_H-M   'P 1'
#
loop_
_entity.id
_entity.type
_entity.pdbx_description
1 polymer ?
#
loop_
_entity_poly.entity_id
_entity_poly.type
_entity_poly.pdbx_seq_one_letter_code
_entity_poly.pdbx_strand_id
1 'polypeptide(L)'
;MRAPLRVKPVPGRASFLLARRFLPPLLLFHCGFLWRGGIAVRVELTPFSPEEHDVIVHDIAAFWQHHASLANRDEAITSEQAENTLLEWQGKGHTLFSIWACGKQAGFLHMQRIGPIVMQLEDIFVQPALRGQGIATSAIEQAEEICRRMPGIEAITLQVVTRNEAALRLYHKLGYDTLSLVTVRKELGPNPRRRKLRFHGLSFRF
;
A
#
# COMPACT_ATOMS: atom_id res chain seq x y z
N MET A 1 -2.61 -28.18 -64.67
CA MET A 1 -3.22 -29.06 -63.65
C MET A 1 -3.68 -28.20 -62.48
N ARG A 2 -4.96 -28.28 -62.12
CA ARG A 2 -5.64 -27.45 -61.10
C ARG A 2 -5.78 -28.22 -59.78
N ALA A 3 -5.62 -27.45 -58.69
CA ALA A 3 -6.31 -27.52 -57.39
C ALA A 3 -5.96 -28.68 -56.42
N PRO A 4 -6.32 -28.59 -55.11
CA PRO A 4 -6.70 -27.42 -54.31
C PRO A 4 -6.00 -27.31 -52.93
N LEU A 5 -6.14 -26.12 -52.34
CA LEU A 5 -5.96 -25.80 -50.92
C LEU A 5 -6.83 -26.70 -50.02
N ARG A 6 -6.23 -27.23 -48.95
CA ARG A 6 -6.90 -28.03 -47.94
C ARG A 6 -7.37 -27.12 -46.80
N VAL A 7 -8.69 -26.98 -46.66
CA VAL A 7 -9.36 -26.38 -45.51
C VAL A 7 -9.98 -27.50 -44.67
N LYS A 8 -10.01 -27.29 -43.34
CA LYS A 8 -10.94 -27.80 -42.28
C LYS A 8 -10.24 -28.60 -41.15
N PRO A 9 -10.80 -28.66 -39.91
CA PRO A 9 -12.06 -28.07 -39.41
C PRO A 9 -11.94 -27.26 -38.10
N VAL A 10 -12.94 -26.40 -37.85
CA VAL A 10 -13.35 -25.95 -36.51
C VAL A 10 -14.44 -26.90 -36.00
N PRO A 11 -14.35 -27.46 -34.78
CA PRO A 11 -15.49 -28.06 -34.10
C PRO A 11 -16.10 -27.07 -33.10
N GLY A 12 -17.42 -26.94 -33.16
CA GLY A 12 -18.24 -26.05 -32.35
C GLY A 12 -18.78 -26.65 -31.05
N ARG A 13 -19.21 -25.69 -30.21
CA ARG A 13 -20.26 -25.65 -29.17
C ARG A 13 -20.92 -26.92 -28.61
N ALA A 14 -21.03 -26.86 -27.27
CA ALA A 14 -22.15 -27.19 -26.38
C ALA A 14 -22.29 -28.61 -25.81
N SER A 15 -22.13 -28.75 -24.48
CA SER A 15 -23.27 -28.90 -23.55
C SER A 15 -22.89 -29.14 -22.08
N PHE A 16 -23.49 -28.31 -21.22
CA PHE A 16 -24.13 -28.58 -19.92
C PHE A 16 -23.43 -29.24 -18.70
N LEU A 17 -23.81 -28.69 -17.54
CA LEU A 17 -23.84 -29.22 -16.17
C LEU A 17 -22.53 -29.23 -15.35
N LEU A 18 -22.35 -28.23 -14.47
CA LEU A 18 -22.82 -28.33 -13.08
C LEU A 18 -22.55 -27.02 -12.34
N ALA A 19 -23.61 -26.49 -11.72
CA ALA A 19 -23.53 -25.43 -10.74
C ALA A 19 -22.73 -25.91 -9.52
N ARG A 20 -21.61 -25.25 -9.21
CA ARG A 20 -21.11 -25.12 -7.84
C ARG A 20 -20.72 -23.68 -7.58
N ARG A 21 -21.67 -23.01 -6.95
CA ARG A 21 -21.58 -21.73 -6.28
C ARG A 21 -20.49 -21.83 -5.22
N PHE A 22 -19.25 -21.46 -5.56
CA PHE A 22 -18.21 -21.26 -4.56
C PHE A 22 -18.47 -19.93 -3.88
N LEU A 23 -19.13 -19.98 -2.73
CA LEU A 23 -19.01 -18.92 -1.73
C LEU A 23 -17.53 -18.81 -1.33
N PRO A 24 -16.91 -17.63 -1.32
CA PRO A 24 -15.61 -17.47 -0.69
C PRO A 24 -15.75 -17.69 0.83
N PRO A 25 -14.74 -18.28 1.50
CA PRO A 25 -14.76 -18.40 2.94
C PRO A 25 -14.71 -17.01 3.57
N LEU A 26 -15.66 -16.75 4.46
CA LEU A 26 -15.66 -15.62 5.38
C LEU A 26 -14.30 -15.55 6.09
N LEU A 27 -13.48 -14.57 5.70
CA LEU A 27 -12.34 -14.13 6.48
C LEU A 27 -12.88 -13.49 7.76
N LEU A 28 -12.93 -14.27 8.83
CA LEU A 28 -13.07 -13.74 10.18
C LEU A 28 -11.77 -13.00 10.52
N PHE A 29 -11.75 -11.69 10.26
CA PHE A 29 -10.73 -10.79 10.78
C PHE A 29 -10.76 -10.86 12.32
N HIS A 30 -9.74 -11.50 12.90
CA HIS A 30 -9.52 -11.41 14.34
C HIS A 30 -9.04 -10.00 14.66
N CYS A 31 -9.88 -9.27 15.39
CA CYS A 31 -9.57 -7.97 15.98
C CYS A 31 -8.36 -8.14 16.93
N GLY A 32 -7.18 -7.69 16.50
CA GLY A 32 -5.98 -7.66 17.35
C GLY A 32 -6.11 -6.58 18.41
N PHE A 33 -6.12 -6.97 19.69
CA PHE A 33 -6.13 -6.06 20.84
C PHE A 33 -4.71 -6.01 21.43
N LEU A 34 -4.06 -4.84 21.41
CA LEU A 34 -2.84 -4.58 22.19
C LEU A 34 -2.98 -3.24 22.93
N TRP A 35 -2.85 -3.32 24.26
CA TRP A 35 -3.27 -2.28 25.22
C TRP A 35 -2.07 -1.57 25.87
N ARG A 36 -2.06 -0.23 25.82
CA ARG A 36 -1.38 0.66 26.80
C ARG A 36 -2.14 1.99 26.92
N GLY A 37 -2.92 2.15 27.98
CA GLY A 37 -3.19 3.46 28.63
C GLY A 37 -4.05 4.51 27.91
N GLY A 38 -4.83 4.14 26.90
CA GLY A 38 -5.82 5.02 26.25
C GLY A 38 -7.04 4.23 25.78
N ILE A 39 -8.15 4.90 25.47
CA ILE A 39 -9.31 4.24 24.85
C ILE A 39 -8.81 3.55 23.57
N ALA A 40 -8.88 2.22 23.54
CA ALA A 40 -8.43 1.44 22.39
C ALA A 40 -9.36 1.72 21.21
N VAL A 41 -8.83 2.38 20.18
CA VAL A 41 -9.56 2.54 18.91
C VAL A 41 -9.59 1.18 18.23
N ARG A 42 -10.78 0.65 17.98
CA ARG A 42 -10.94 -0.59 17.21
C ARG A 42 -10.59 -0.28 15.75
N VAL A 43 -9.54 -0.91 15.24
CA VAL A 43 -9.07 -0.72 13.87
C VAL A 43 -9.19 -2.02 13.09
N GLU A 44 -9.68 -1.94 11.87
CA GLU A 44 -9.84 -3.08 10.96
C GLU A 44 -9.22 -2.72 9.61
N LEU A 45 -8.44 -3.66 9.05
CA LEU A 45 -7.87 -3.55 7.72
C LEU A 45 -8.61 -4.51 6.79
N THR A 46 -9.37 -3.98 5.84
CA THR A 46 -10.18 -4.80 4.91
C THR A 46 -9.72 -4.58 3.47
N PRO A 47 -9.83 -5.57 2.57
CA PRO A 47 -9.60 -5.33 1.14
C PRO A 47 -10.48 -4.18 0.65
N PHE A 48 -9.92 -3.33 -0.21
CA PHE A 48 -10.67 -2.25 -0.84
C PHE A 48 -11.93 -2.78 -1.55
N SER A 49 -13.03 -2.06 -1.38
CA SER A 49 -14.29 -2.28 -2.08
C SER A 49 -14.60 -1.12 -3.02
N PRO A 50 -15.09 -1.36 -4.25
CA PRO A 50 -15.56 -0.30 -5.15
C PRO A 50 -16.66 0.60 -4.54
N GLU A 51 -17.35 0.16 -3.50
CA GLU A 51 -18.33 0.98 -2.77
C GLU A 51 -17.67 2.15 -2.00
N GLU A 52 -16.38 2.03 -1.69
CA GLU A 52 -15.57 3.02 -0.97
C GLU A 52 -14.87 4.00 -1.92
N HIS A 53 -15.13 3.89 -3.23
CA HIS A 53 -14.41 4.57 -4.32
C HIS A 53 -14.20 6.06 -4.06
N ASP A 54 -15.28 6.82 -3.87
CA ASP A 54 -15.20 8.28 -3.75
C ASP A 54 -14.39 8.74 -2.53
N VAL A 55 -14.48 7.98 -1.44
CA VAL A 55 -13.72 8.26 -0.21
C VAL A 55 -12.23 7.94 -0.42
N ILE A 56 -11.92 6.83 -1.10
CA ILE A 56 -10.54 6.46 -1.41
C ILE A 56 -9.90 7.43 -2.40
N VAL A 57 -10.60 7.86 -3.45
CA VAL A 57 -10.12 8.88 -4.39
C VAL A 57 -9.82 10.19 -3.65
N HIS A 58 -10.72 10.61 -2.74
CA HIS A 58 -10.48 11.78 -1.89
C HIS A 58 -9.24 11.62 -1.01
N ASP A 59 -9.09 10.47 -0.34
CA ASP A 59 -7.97 10.19 0.54
C ASP A 59 -6.64 10.09 -0.24
N ILE A 60 -6.64 9.55 -1.46
CA ILE A 60 -5.47 9.50 -2.36
C ILE A 60 -5.05 10.93 -2.76
N ALA A 61 -5.99 11.80 -3.12
CA ALA A 61 -5.68 13.18 -3.42
C ALA A 61 -5.05 13.89 -2.20
N ALA A 62 -5.61 13.69 -1.01
CA ALA A 62 -5.07 14.24 0.24
C ALA A 62 -3.69 13.67 0.60
N PHE A 63 -3.44 12.38 0.32
CA PHE A 63 -2.16 11.73 0.51
C PHE A 63 -1.07 12.36 -0.37
N TRP A 64 -1.35 12.56 -1.65
CA TRP A 64 -0.39 13.16 -2.59
C TRP A 64 -0.15 14.63 -2.29
N GLN A 65 -1.17 15.37 -1.87
CA GLN A 65 -1.03 16.75 -1.40
C GLN A 65 -0.07 16.83 -0.20
N HIS A 66 -0.21 15.91 0.76
CA HIS A 66 0.71 15.83 1.90
C HIS A 66 2.14 15.52 1.45
N HIS A 67 2.34 14.59 0.52
CA HIS A 67 3.65 14.28 -0.04
C HIS A 67 4.29 15.46 -0.77
N ALA A 68 3.51 16.21 -1.57
CA ALA A 68 3.97 17.44 -2.21
C ALA A 68 4.47 18.45 -1.16
N SER A 69 3.73 18.63 -0.06
CA SER A 69 4.11 19.55 1.03
C SER A 69 5.45 19.16 1.69
N LEU A 70 5.73 17.87 1.88
CA LEU A 70 7.03 17.40 2.41
C LEU A 70 8.20 17.72 1.47
N ALA A 71 7.93 17.82 0.17
CA ALA A 71 8.88 18.24 -0.85
C ALA A 71 8.97 19.77 -1.01
N ASN A 72 8.24 20.55 -0.21
CA ASN A 72 8.06 22.01 -0.37
C ASN A 72 7.47 22.38 -1.75
N ARG A 73 6.59 21.54 -2.28
CA ARG A 73 5.81 21.82 -3.49
C ARG A 73 4.38 22.11 -3.08
N ASP A 74 3.81 23.15 -3.66
CA ASP A 74 2.40 23.48 -3.53
C ASP A 74 1.71 23.10 -4.84
N GLU A 75 1.39 21.81 -4.96
CA GLU A 75 0.81 21.22 -6.15
C GLU A 75 -0.55 20.64 -5.75
N ALA A 76 -1.62 21.22 -6.30
CA ALA A 76 -2.96 20.71 -6.12
C ALA A 76 -3.12 19.42 -6.92
N ILE A 77 -3.52 18.34 -6.25
CA ILE A 77 -3.78 17.05 -6.89
C ILE A 77 -5.20 17.05 -7.42
N THR A 78 -5.36 16.83 -8.73
CA THR A 78 -6.68 16.77 -9.35
C THR A 78 -7.35 15.44 -9.04
N SER A 79 -8.69 15.41 -9.06
CA SER A 79 -9.43 14.15 -8.93
C SER A 79 -9.00 13.13 -9.99
N GLU A 80 -8.75 13.56 -11.23
CA GLU A 80 -8.26 12.68 -12.30
C GLU A 80 -6.91 12.01 -11.97
N GLN A 81 -5.99 12.73 -11.33
CA GLN A 81 -4.71 12.13 -10.90
C GLN A 81 -4.91 11.08 -9.80
N ALA A 82 -5.82 11.34 -8.86
CA ALA A 82 -6.15 10.39 -7.81
C ALA A 82 -6.86 9.14 -8.36
N GLU A 83 -7.75 9.32 -9.34
CA GLU A 83 -8.42 8.22 -10.06
C GLU A 83 -7.40 7.33 -10.78
N ASN A 84 -6.46 7.94 -11.51
CA ASN A 84 -5.40 7.20 -12.20
C ASN A 84 -4.53 6.41 -11.22
N THR A 85 -4.24 6.98 -10.05
CA THR A 85 -3.52 6.28 -8.97
C THR A 85 -4.34 5.08 -8.47
N LEU A 86 -5.65 5.25 -8.23
CA LEU A 86 -6.52 4.16 -7.78
C LEU A 86 -6.61 3.04 -8.83
N LEU A 87 -6.65 3.37 -10.12
CA LEU A 87 -6.62 2.39 -11.21
C LEU A 87 -5.29 1.61 -11.23
N GLU A 88 -4.16 2.29 -11.04
CA GLU A 88 -2.84 1.64 -10.95
C GLU A 88 -2.76 0.68 -9.76
N TRP A 89 -3.21 1.10 -8.57
CA TRP A 89 -3.15 0.32 -7.34
C TRP A 89 -4.14 -0.87 -7.30
N GLN A 90 -5.10 -0.92 -8.23
CA GLN A 90 -5.92 -2.12 -8.48
C GLN A 90 -5.28 -3.07 -9.51
N GLY A 91 -4.14 -2.68 -10.09
CA GLY A 91 -3.40 -3.46 -11.06
C GLY A 91 -2.75 -4.72 -10.49
N LYS A 92 -2.24 -5.56 -11.39
CA LYS A 92 -1.63 -6.84 -11.02
C LYS A 92 -0.41 -6.65 -10.13
N GLY A 93 -0.41 -7.33 -8.97
CA GLY A 93 0.70 -7.33 -8.02
C GLY A 93 0.56 -6.29 -6.91
N HIS A 94 -0.44 -5.41 -7.01
CA HIS A 94 -0.82 -4.47 -5.98
C HIS A 94 -1.93 -5.07 -5.11
N THR A 95 -2.03 -4.61 -3.87
CA THR A 95 -3.13 -4.93 -2.96
C THR A 95 -3.46 -3.69 -2.15
N LEU A 96 -4.66 -3.16 -2.35
CA LEU A 96 -5.18 -2.00 -1.66
C LEU A 96 -6.14 -2.43 -0.56
N PHE A 97 -5.98 -1.83 0.62
CA PHE A 97 -6.82 -2.04 1.79
C PHE A 97 -7.42 -0.72 2.26
N SER A 98 -8.64 -0.80 2.74
CA SER A 98 -9.32 0.27 3.47
C SER A 98 -9.06 0.11 4.97
N ILE A 99 -8.73 1.21 5.64
CA ILE A 99 -8.55 1.25 7.09
C ILE A 99 -9.83 1.77 7.71
N TRP A 100 -10.42 0.99 8.61
CA TRP A 100 -11.61 1.34 9.36
C TRP A 100 -11.24 1.59 10.82
N ALA A 101 -11.72 2.68 11.41
CA ALA A 101 -11.55 3.00 12.83
C ALA A 101 -12.92 3.25 13.47
N CYS A 102 -13.27 2.42 14.45
CA CYS A 102 -14.58 2.47 15.13
C CYS A 102 -15.78 2.49 14.13
N GLY A 103 -15.68 1.71 13.05
CA GLY A 103 -16.73 1.61 12.01
C GLY A 103 -16.78 2.77 11.02
N LYS A 104 -15.81 3.70 11.05
CA LYS A 104 -15.68 4.79 10.06
C LYS A 104 -14.44 4.58 9.21
N GLN A 105 -14.55 4.85 7.91
CA GLN A 105 -13.40 4.84 7.02
C GLN A 105 -12.40 5.91 7.46
N ALA A 106 -11.15 5.49 7.67
CA ALA A 106 -10.10 6.29 8.29
C ALA A 106 -8.90 6.52 7.37
N GLY A 107 -8.84 5.82 6.23
CA GLY A 107 -7.79 5.94 5.24
C GLY A 107 -7.56 4.64 4.49
N PHE A 108 -6.33 4.44 4.01
CA PHE A 108 -5.96 3.28 3.20
C PHE A 108 -4.53 2.81 3.49
N LEU A 109 -4.24 1.58 3.06
CA LEU A 109 -2.91 0.99 3.03
C LEU A 109 -2.74 0.24 1.71
N HIS A 110 -1.65 0.51 1.02
CA HIS A 110 -1.30 -0.08 -0.27
C HIS A 110 -0.02 -0.90 -0.14
N MET A 111 -0.06 -2.15 -0.61
CA MET A 111 1.10 -3.03 -0.67
C MET A 111 1.35 -3.53 -2.09
N GLN A 112 2.61 -3.82 -2.38
CA GLN A 112 3.03 -4.43 -3.64
C GLN A 112 4.07 -5.51 -3.39
N ARG A 113 3.93 -6.67 -4.04
CA ARG A 113 4.98 -7.71 -3.97
C ARG A 113 6.15 -7.31 -4.85
N ILE A 114 7.34 -7.19 -4.26
CA ILE A 114 8.58 -6.84 -4.96
C ILE A 114 9.52 -8.04 -4.94
N GLY A 115 9.72 -8.66 -6.12
CA GLY A 115 10.51 -9.87 -6.24
C GLY A 115 9.85 -11.10 -5.56
N PRO A 116 10.62 -12.16 -5.31
CA PRO A 116 10.05 -13.43 -4.87
C PRO A 116 9.65 -13.43 -3.40
N ILE A 117 10.34 -12.71 -2.51
CA ILE A 117 10.19 -12.88 -1.06
C ILE A 117 9.77 -11.63 -0.27
N VAL A 118 9.70 -10.47 -0.93
CA VAL A 118 9.44 -9.20 -0.23
C VAL A 118 8.05 -8.66 -0.56
N MET A 119 7.31 -8.27 0.47
CA MET A 119 6.17 -7.37 0.34
C MET A 119 6.63 -5.94 0.65
N GLN A 120 6.35 -4.99 -0.23
CA GLN A 120 6.56 -3.58 0.05
C GLN A 120 5.25 -2.99 0.55
N LEU A 121 5.27 -2.40 1.75
CA LEU A 121 4.25 -1.46 2.17
C LEU A 121 4.60 -0.14 1.49
N GLU A 122 3.92 0.13 0.38
CA GLU A 122 4.19 1.27 -0.49
C GLU A 122 3.66 2.55 0.14
N ASP A 123 2.35 2.57 0.43
CA ASP A 123 1.66 3.77 0.87
C ASP A 123 0.73 3.47 2.05
N ILE A 124 0.71 4.39 3.02
CA ILE A 124 -0.26 4.37 4.10
C ILE A 124 -0.73 5.80 4.37
N PHE A 125 -2.04 5.95 4.48
CA PHE A 125 -2.67 7.21 4.80
C PHE A 125 -3.69 7.02 5.91
N VAL A 126 -3.64 7.92 6.89
CA VAL A 126 -4.72 8.11 7.87
C VAL A 126 -5.18 9.55 7.74
N GLN A 127 -6.49 9.74 7.64
CA GLN A 127 -7.12 11.05 7.55
C GLN A 127 -6.62 11.97 8.67
N PRO A 128 -6.29 13.25 8.40
CA PRO A 128 -5.64 14.14 9.36
C PRO A 128 -6.34 14.23 10.72
N ALA A 129 -7.67 14.26 10.74
CA ALA A 129 -8.48 14.36 11.95
C ALA A 129 -8.40 13.11 12.87
N LEU A 130 -7.94 11.98 12.34
CA LEU A 130 -7.86 10.69 13.05
C LEU A 130 -6.43 10.31 13.46
N ARG A 131 -5.44 11.17 13.16
CA ARG A 131 -4.03 10.89 13.46
C ARG A 131 -3.73 10.99 14.97
N GLY A 132 -2.60 10.41 15.37
CA GLY A 132 -2.17 10.38 16.77
C GLY A 132 -2.89 9.36 17.66
N GLN A 133 -3.81 8.58 17.09
CA GLN A 133 -4.64 7.61 17.82
C GLN A 133 -4.18 6.15 17.66
N GLY A 134 -3.01 5.91 17.05
CA GLY A 134 -2.47 4.56 16.83
C GLY A 134 -3.09 3.80 15.65
N ILE A 135 -3.92 4.45 14.83
CA ILE A 135 -4.59 3.80 13.67
C ILE A 135 -3.58 3.22 12.68
N ALA A 136 -2.58 4.01 12.28
CA ALA A 136 -1.54 3.54 11.37
C ALA A 136 -0.74 2.37 11.95
N THR A 137 -0.42 2.41 13.25
CA THR A 137 0.25 1.32 13.97
C THR A 137 -0.55 0.02 13.84
N SER A 138 -1.84 0.04 14.19
CA SER A 138 -2.68 -1.15 14.13
C SER A 138 -2.92 -1.65 12.70
N ALA A 139 -3.06 -0.75 11.73
CA ALA A 139 -3.18 -1.12 10.32
C ALA A 139 -1.92 -1.83 9.80
N ILE A 140 -0.73 -1.34 10.16
CA ILE A 140 0.54 -1.97 9.77
C ILE A 140 0.71 -3.34 10.43
N GLU A 141 0.40 -3.48 11.72
CA GLU A 141 0.45 -4.77 12.43
C GLU A 141 -0.48 -5.82 11.79
N GLN A 142 -1.66 -5.40 11.32
CA GLN A 142 -2.59 -6.26 10.57
C GLN A 142 -2.03 -6.63 9.18
N ALA A 143 -1.44 -5.68 8.46
CA ALA A 143 -0.79 -5.94 7.17
C ALA A 143 0.40 -6.92 7.32
N GLU A 144 1.18 -6.79 8.39
CA GLU A 144 2.24 -7.74 8.73
C GLU A 144 1.71 -9.14 8.97
N GLU A 145 0.60 -9.27 9.71
CA GLU A 145 -0.03 -10.56 9.97
C GLU A 145 -0.57 -11.21 8.69
N ILE A 146 -1.11 -10.42 7.77
CA ILE A 146 -1.48 -10.88 6.43
C ILE A 146 -0.24 -11.43 5.71
N CYS A 147 0.86 -10.68 5.71
CA CYS A 147 2.11 -11.09 5.06
C CYS A 147 2.72 -12.37 5.65
N ARG A 148 2.71 -12.53 6.99
CA ARG A 148 3.19 -13.75 7.66
C ARG A 148 2.45 -15.01 7.20
N ARG A 149 1.19 -14.87 6.78
CA ARG A 149 0.35 -15.97 6.31
C ARG A 149 0.49 -16.22 4.79
N MET A 150 1.16 -15.34 4.06
CA MET A 150 1.36 -15.48 2.62
C MET A 150 2.55 -16.39 2.31
N PRO A 151 2.36 -17.50 1.57
CA PRO A 151 3.46 -18.40 1.23
C PRO A 151 4.57 -17.69 0.45
N GLY A 152 5.81 -17.88 0.90
CA GLY A 152 7.01 -17.36 0.25
C GLY A 152 7.31 -15.89 0.52
N ILE A 153 6.52 -15.19 1.34
CA ILE A 153 6.90 -13.87 1.84
C ILE A 153 7.74 -14.05 3.10
N GLU A 154 8.93 -13.44 3.11
CA GLU A 154 9.92 -13.54 4.19
C GLU A 154 10.21 -12.19 4.85
N ALA A 155 9.94 -11.09 4.14
CA ALA A 155 10.22 -9.75 4.64
C ALA A 155 9.18 -8.72 4.17
N ILE A 156 9.04 -7.66 4.96
CA ILE A 156 8.32 -6.45 4.58
C ILE A 156 9.31 -5.30 4.52
N THR A 157 9.21 -4.48 3.47
CA THR A 157 10.00 -3.27 3.31
C THR A 157 9.10 -2.05 3.15
N LEU A 158 9.65 -0.87 3.38
CA LEU A 158 8.99 0.41 3.15
C LEU A 158 10.00 1.44 2.65
N GLN A 159 9.50 2.49 2.01
CA GLN A 159 10.29 3.65 1.65
C GLN A 159 9.76 4.87 2.37
N VAL A 160 10.67 5.71 2.88
CA VAL A 160 10.28 6.92 3.60
C VAL A 160 11.21 8.06 3.22
N VAL A 161 10.61 9.20 2.89
CA VAL A 161 11.38 10.42 2.64
C VAL A 161 12.06 10.86 3.93
N THR A 162 13.32 11.26 3.83
CA THR A 162 14.17 11.57 5.00
C THR A 162 13.67 12.73 5.86
N ARG A 163 12.78 13.57 5.33
CA ARG A 163 12.11 14.67 6.04
C ARG A 163 10.91 14.21 6.88
N ASN A 164 10.35 13.03 6.63
CA ASN A 164 9.21 12.49 7.35
C ASN A 164 9.65 11.76 8.63
N GLU A 165 10.17 12.53 9.59
CA GLU A 165 10.66 11.98 10.85
C GLU A 165 9.58 11.26 11.67
N ALA A 166 8.32 11.69 11.56
CA ALA A 166 7.22 11.06 12.26
C ALA A 166 7.00 9.62 11.77
N ALA A 167 7.00 9.40 10.46
CA ALA A 167 6.90 8.07 9.87
C ALA A 167 8.13 7.22 10.23
N LEU A 168 9.35 7.77 10.13
CA LEU A 168 10.57 7.07 10.52
C LEU A 168 10.52 6.58 11.98
N ARG A 169 10.05 7.41 12.92
CA ARG A 169 9.89 7.01 14.33
C ARG A 169 8.82 5.96 14.53
N LEU A 170 7.70 6.04 13.81
CA LEU A 170 6.66 5.02 13.82
C LEU A 170 7.21 3.67 13.35
N TYR A 171 7.83 3.64 12.18
CA TYR A 171 8.36 2.41 11.59
C TYR A 171 9.46 1.80 12.45
N HIS A 172 10.38 2.61 12.97
CA HIS A 172 11.39 2.11 13.91
C HIS A 172 10.76 1.52 15.18
N LYS A 173 9.70 2.13 15.72
CA LYS A 173 8.97 1.58 16.88
C LYS A 173 8.31 0.22 16.57
N LEU A 174 7.92 0.00 15.31
CA LEU A 174 7.33 -1.24 14.82
C LEU A 174 8.38 -2.32 14.45
N GLY A 175 9.68 -2.05 14.60
CA GLY A 175 10.74 -3.02 14.32
C GLY A 175 11.29 -2.98 12.89
N TYR A 176 10.97 -1.95 12.10
CA TYR A 176 11.63 -1.70 10.82
C TYR A 176 13.01 -1.05 11.07
N ASP A 177 13.96 -1.84 11.57
CA ASP A 177 15.30 -1.41 11.99
C ASP A 177 16.45 -1.99 11.15
N THR A 178 16.11 -2.78 10.12
CA THR A 178 17.08 -3.43 9.23
C THR A 178 17.19 -2.71 7.89
N LEU A 179 18.41 -2.37 7.48
CA LEU A 179 18.70 -1.78 6.16
C LEU A 179 18.99 -2.89 5.14
N SER A 180 18.10 -3.04 4.14
CA SER A 180 18.30 -3.98 3.02
C SER A 180 18.88 -3.30 1.77
N LEU A 181 18.39 -2.11 1.43
CA LEU A 181 18.85 -1.30 0.29
C LEU A 181 19.03 0.16 0.72
N VAL A 182 20.03 0.83 0.14
CA VAL A 182 20.22 2.28 0.28
C VAL A 182 20.01 2.95 -1.07
N THR A 183 18.95 3.75 -1.20
CA THR A 183 18.71 4.58 -2.39
C THR A 183 19.55 5.85 -2.30
N VAL A 184 20.51 6.01 -3.22
CA VAL A 184 21.36 7.21 -3.34
C VAL A 184 20.86 8.10 -4.48
N ARG A 185 20.82 9.42 -4.24
CA ARG A 185 20.36 10.42 -5.23
C ARG A 185 21.45 11.45 -5.51
N LYS A 186 21.66 11.73 -6.80
CA LYS A 186 22.45 12.87 -7.28
C LYS A 186 21.51 14.00 -7.67
N GLU A 187 21.69 15.17 -7.08
CA GLU A 187 20.91 16.35 -7.47
C GLU A 187 21.49 16.94 -8.77
N LEU A 188 20.63 17.17 -9.76
CA LEU A 188 20.98 17.82 -11.04
C LEU A 188 20.66 19.33 -11.04
N GLY A 189 20.05 19.84 -9.97
CA GLY A 189 19.69 21.24 -9.77
C GLY A 189 19.56 21.60 -8.28
N PRO A 190 19.15 22.84 -7.95
CA PRO A 190 19.07 23.30 -6.56
C PRO A 190 18.01 22.55 -5.74
N ASN A 191 18.45 21.74 -4.78
CA ASN A 191 17.60 21.12 -3.75
C ASN A 191 18.39 21.03 -2.44
N PRO A 192 18.38 22.07 -1.59
CA PRO A 192 19.26 22.14 -0.43
C PRO A 192 18.88 21.07 0.61
N ARG A 193 19.84 20.20 0.92
CA ARG A 193 19.79 19.24 2.02
C ARG A 193 20.85 19.60 3.05
N ARG A 194 20.42 20.09 4.21
CA ARG A 194 21.30 20.74 5.20
C ARG A 194 21.90 19.74 6.18
N ARG A 195 21.26 18.58 6.40
CA ARG A 195 21.73 17.57 7.33
C ARG A 195 22.68 16.60 6.62
N LYS A 196 23.56 15.98 7.40
CA LYS A 196 24.51 14.98 6.92
C LYS A 196 24.41 13.71 7.76
N LEU A 197 24.50 12.55 7.11
CA LEU A 197 24.61 11.23 7.72
C LEU A 197 25.92 10.59 7.26
N ARG A 198 26.65 9.93 8.17
CA ARG A 198 27.81 9.10 7.80
C ARG A 198 27.42 7.63 7.76
N PHE A 199 27.76 6.95 6.68
CA PHE A 199 27.50 5.52 6.50
C PHE A 199 28.68 4.90 5.74
N HIS A 200 29.29 3.83 6.29
CA HIS A 200 30.55 3.23 5.79
C HIS A 200 31.64 4.25 5.42
N GLY A 201 31.85 5.27 6.28
CA GLY A 201 32.88 6.30 6.07
C GLY A 201 32.50 7.41 5.07
N LEU A 202 31.45 7.22 4.27
CA LEU A 202 30.94 8.18 3.30
C LEU A 202 29.95 9.16 3.96
N SER A 203 29.86 10.38 3.43
CA SER A 203 28.93 11.41 3.93
C SER A 203 27.81 11.65 2.91
N PHE A 204 26.56 11.50 3.35
CA PHE A 204 25.36 11.73 2.54
C PHE A 204 24.56 12.92 3.09
N ARG A 205 23.97 13.72 2.20
CA ARG A 205 23.09 14.84 2.58
C ARG A 205 21.63 14.40 2.54
N PHE A 206 20.84 14.79 3.53
CA PHE A 206 19.41 14.48 3.61
C PHE A 206 18.56 15.64 4.14
#